data_AF-A0A1G3A045-F1
#
_entry.id   AF-A0A1G3A045-F1
#
_cell.length_a   1.000
_cell.length_b   1.000
_cell.length_c   1.000
_cell.angle_alpha   90.00
_cell.angle_beta   90.00
_cell.angle_gamma   90.00
#
_symmetry.space_group_name_H-M   'P 1'
#
loop_
_entity.id
_entity.type
_entity.pdbx_description
1 polymer ?
#
loop_
_entity_poly.entity_id
_entity_poly.type
_entity_poly.pdbx_seq_one_letter_code
_entity_poly.pdbx_strand_id
1 'polypeptide(L)'
;MKTMLTFLLLATSAFAGEFAGLTPGQSTLADAKKALGTATIRGNAMRFDGDRFEASDILVEADDAMGVIQSITVVPRKSPTLEQVTEWFQLKSPDAREKSGEEEVLTYHPQLLSLSVRGANVTRLTHVAPAMITTASRKTIDALLAKGDRAGAIAGLIKLREVNPADLDLAFTLSETLLEEGDAESALEVVSEGLRLSPDNEYGALLKRFVEGELMFRSPGWLGIHLGDRRVTRVFKGTPATDAGLLEGDIIRSIMGTEPFARGHLRGILCKLKVGDPVKVKYQRGNTMREVEMTPIDRDAYFREYQPSDDLEAAMILEEQGKTLDADKLVRQVVKATPTPGGNYELAQIAEALKMEDGIKEWKRFMEKTDKETPEAWMRDAQEAIAALEKAIPVYRKGRELEKADKFQEALEELSVVYADSSNHLFYQGYCLKRLKRYPEAVHLFSTGLSYWQTEPIGWSNVAECCEYFNLAMARAAAVRFLKLTAGDEKKKNLIDKNQERKARVEAALARRLLAARLESKGLLSQALSDYEAASAGCPNSTELMFDRARVLVALNRHKEASLINEEAEALLPGCMIGK
;
A
#
# COMPACT_ATOMS: atom_id res chain seq x y z
N MET A 1 27.29 -24.18 -40.20
CA MET A 1 27.00 -23.26 -39.07
C MET A 1 26.77 -21.81 -39.49
N LYS A 2 27.44 -21.27 -40.52
CA LYS A 2 27.16 -19.92 -41.06
C LYS A 2 25.81 -19.75 -41.79
N THR A 3 25.07 -20.83 -42.09
CA THR A 3 23.79 -20.78 -42.81
C THR A 3 22.55 -20.67 -41.91
N MET A 4 22.63 -21.05 -40.64
CA MET A 4 21.53 -20.85 -39.67
C MET A 4 21.33 -19.36 -39.34
N LEU A 5 22.36 -18.56 -39.62
CA LEU A 5 22.54 -17.19 -39.14
C LEU A 5 22.03 -16.11 -40.12
N THR A 6 21.53 -16.46 -41.31
CA THR A 6 21.18 -15.45 -42.33
C THR A 6 19.69 -15.20 -42.49
N PHE A 7 18.82 -16.01 -41.86
CA PHE A 7 17.36 -15.82 -41.97
C PHE A 7 16.61 -15.60 -40.65
N LEU A 8 17.18 -15.98 -39.49
CA LEU A 8 16.68 -15.50 -38.18
C LEU A 8 17.11 -14.04 -37.90
N LEU A 9 17.99 -13.47 -38.73
CA LEU A 9 18.74 -12.24 -38.49
C LEU A 9 18.33 -11.10 -39.43
N LEU A 10 17.03 -10.98 -39.69
CA LEU A 10 16.39 -9.69 -39.99
C LEU A 10 15.80 -9.05 -38.71
N ALA A 11 16.26 -9.49 -37.53
CA ALA A 11 16.06 -8.79 -36.28
C ALA A 11 17.11 -7.65 -36.15
N THR A 12 16.94 -6.58 -36.92
CA THR A 12 17.63 -5.32 -36.62
C THR A 12 17.00 -4.71 -35.37
N SER A 13 17.74 -4.83 -34.26
CA SER A 13 17.69 -3.98 -33.05
C SER A 13 16.36 -3.86 -32.30
N ALA A 14 16.36 -4.44 -31.10
CA ALA A 14 15.75 -3.98 -29.84
C ALA A 14 14.58 -4.78 -29.26
N PHE A 15 13.86 -5.61 -30.01
CA PHE A 15 12.86 -6.51 -29.41
C PHE A 15 12.95 -7.90 -30.02
N ALA A 16 13.05 -8.92 -29.18
CA ALA A 16 12.83 -10.31 -29.58
C ALA A 16 11.33 -10.57 -29.88
N GLY A 17 10.62 -9.59 -30.47
CA GLY A 17 9.18 -9.61 -30.67
C GLY A 17 8.74 -9.86 -32.11
N GLU A 18 9.69 -9.96 -33.06
CA GLU A 18 9.36 -10.13 -34.48
C GLU A 18 9.86 -11.46 -35.03
N PHE A 19 8.96 -12.21 -35.67
CA PHE A 19 9.30 -13.43 -36.42
C PHE A 19 8.80 -13.30 -37.85
N ALA A 20 9.72 -13.33 -38.83
CA ALA A 20 9.41 -13.13 -40.25
C ALA A 20 8.62 -11.83 -40.55
N GLY A 21 8.89 -10.76 -39.79
CA GLY A 21 8.16 -9.48 -39.88
C GLY A 21 6.77 -9.51 -39.24
N LEU A 22 6.46 -10.52 -38.43
CA LEU A 22 5.23 -10.63 -37.65
C LEU A 22 5.49 -10.32 -36.19
N THR A 23 4.66 -9.47 -35.61
CA THR A 23 4.79 -8.98 -34.24
C THR A 23 3.51 -9.35 -33.48
N PRO A 24 3.56 -10.29 -32.51
CA PRO A 24 2.41 -10.62 -31.66
C PRO A 24 1.85 -9.36 -30.97
N GLY A 25 0.53 -9.20 -31.01
CA GLY A 25 -0.19 -8.01 -30.55
C GLY A 25 -0.37 -6.91 -31.61
N GLN A 26 0.30 -7.01 -32.77
CA GLN A 26 0.17 -6.03 -33.86
C GLN A 26 -0.21 -6.67 -35.20
N SER A 27 0.44 -7.77 -35.58
CA SER A 27 0.20 -8.45 -36.86
C SER A 27 -1.07 -9.28 -36.84
N THR A 28 -1.73 -9.40 -37.98
CA THR A 28 -2.97 -10.16 -38.16
C THR A 28 -2.72 -11.55 -38.74
N LEU A 29 -3.72 -12.42 -38.69
CA LEU A 29 -3.71 -13.70 -39.41
C LEU A 29 -3.51 -13.55 -40.93
N ALA A 30 -3.95 -12.43 -41.52
CA ALA A 30 -3.71 -12.14 -42.93
C ALA A 30 -2.23 -11.88 -43.20
N ASP A 31 -1.56 -11.15 -42.30
CA ASP A 31 -0.11 -10.92 -42.37
C ASP A 31 0.66 -12.23 -42.21
N ALA A 32 0.24 -13.10 -41.28
CA ALA A 32 0.85 -14.42 -41.11
C ALA A 32 0.73 -15.28 -42.38
N LYS A 33 -0.45 -15.31 -43.02
CA LYS A 33 -0.62 -16.03 -44.30
C LYS A 33 0.25 -15.46 -45.42
N LYS A 34 0.44 -14.14 -45.44
CA LYS A 34 1.33 -13.49 -46.41
C LYS A 34 2.80 -13.82 -46.15
N ALA A 35 3.23 -13.83 -44.89
CA ALA A 35 4.63 -14.05 -44.52
C ALA A 35 5.03 -15.54 -44.55
N LEU A 36 4.17 -16.40 -44.01
CA LEU A 36 4.44 -17.82 -43.76
C LEU A 36 3.81 -18.75 -44.81
N GLY A 37 2.87 -18.27 -45.62
CA GLY A 37 2.22 -19.03 -46.68
C GLY A 37 0.92 -19.73 -46.23
N THR A 38 0.68 -20.93 -46.76
CA THR A 38 -0.56 -21.67 -46.51
C THR A 38 -0.55 -22.31 -45.12
N ALA A 39 -1.64 -22.14 -44.38
CA ALA A 39 -1.81 -22.71 -43.05
C ALA A 39 -2.80 -23.88 -43.06
N THR A 40 -2.63 -24.81 -42.12
CA THR A 40 -3.63 -25.80 -41.74
C THR A 40 -4.19 -25.45 -40.36
N ILE A 41 -5.51 -25.47 -40.20
CA ILE A 41 -6.15 -25.16 -38.91
C ILE A 41 -6.07 -26.40 -38.02
N ARG A 42 -5.61 -26.23 -36.78
CA ARG A 42 -5.55 -27.31 -35.78
C ARG A 42 -5.96 -26.78 -34.40
N GLY A 43 -7.23 -26.96 -34.03
CA GLY A 43 -7.79 -26.36 -32.82
C GLY A 43 -7.85 -24.84 -32.94
N ASN A 44 -7.40 -24.11 -31.91
CA ASN A 44 -7.39 -22.64 -31.89
C ASN A 44 -6.10 -22.04 -32.51
N ALA A 45 -5.21 -22.86 -33.06
CA ALA A 45 -3.95 -22.43 -33.67
C ALA A 45 -3.91 -22.73 -35.17
N MET A 46 -3.27 -21.85 -35.93
CA MET A 46 -2.91 -22.08 -37.34
C MET A 46 -1.49 -22.64 -37.42
N ARG A 47 -1.33 -23.79 -38.07
CA ARG A 47 -0.05 -24.44 -38.30
C ARG A 47 0.45 -24.10 -39.71
N PHE A 48 1.63 -23.52 -39.79
CA PHE A 48 2.33 -23.18 -41.03
C PHE A 48 3.51 -24.12 -41.27
N ASP A 49 3.90 -24.23 -42.54
CA ASP A 49 5.08 -24.99 -42.94
C ASP A 49 6.36 -24.31 -42.46
N GLY A 50 7.15 -25.06 -41.69
CA GLY A 50 8.41 -24.62 -41.12
C GLY A 50 9.63 -24.86 -42.02
N ASP A 51 9.49 -25.51 -43.19
CA ASP A 51 10.61 -25.85 -44.09
C ASP A 51 11.50 -24.65 -44.42
N ARG A 52 10.88 -23.49 -44.65
CA ARG A 52 11.58 -22.22 -44.98
C ARG A 52 12.39 -21.65 -43.81
N PHE A 53 12.17 -22.14 -42.59
CA PHE A 53 12.71 -21.58 -41.34
C PHE A 53 13.44 -22.62 -40.49
N GLU A 54 13.80 -23.78 -41.06
CA GLU A 54 14.39 -24.92 -40.34
C GLU A 54 13.56 -25.39 -39.11
N ALA A 55 12.25 -25.13 -39.15
CA ALA A 55 11.30 -25.51 -38.12
C ALA A 55 10.54 -26.77 -38.54
N SER A 56 10.26 -27.66 -37.59
CA SER A 56 9.33 -28.76 -37.83
C SER A 56 7.93 -28.18 -37.96
N ASP A 57 7.61 -27.18 -37.14
CA ASP A 57 6.32 -26.49 -37.12
C ASP A 57 6.44 -25.03 -36.70
N ILE A 58 5.58 -24.20 -37.30
CA ILE A 58 5.29 -22.84 -36.83
C ILE A 58 3.81 -22.76 -36.50
N LEU A 59 3.48 -22.44 -35.26
CA LEU A 59 2.11 -22.34 -34.76
C LEU A 59 1.82 -20.87 -34.47
N VAL A 60 0.72 -20.36 -35.00
CA VAL A 60 0.25 -18.99 -34.75
C VAL A 60 -1.12 -19.07 -34.11
N GLU A 61 -1.26 -18.48 -32.93
CA GLU A 61 -2.54 -18.29 -32.26
C GLU A 61 -2.96 -16.84 -32.40
N ALA A 62 -4.26 -16.61 -32.63
CA ALA A 62 -4.81 -15.28 -32.78
C ALA A 62 -6.11 -15.16 -31.96
N ASP A 63 -6.44 -13.93 -31.57
CA ASP A 63 -7.69 -13.64 -30.87
C ASP A 63 -8.89 -13.82 -31.80
N ASP A 64 -9.95 -14.46 -31.29
CA ASP A 64 -11.17 -14.81 -32.02
C ASP A 64 -11.96 -13.57 -32.50
N ALA A 65 -11.82 -12.44 -31.82
CA ALA A 65 -12.58 -11.22 -32.12
C ALA A 65 -11.96 -10.39 -33.25
N MET A 66 -10.64 -10.21 -33.26
CA MET A 66 -9.96 -9.30 -34.19
C MET A 66 -8.94 -9.97 -35.12
N GLY A 67 -8.67 -11.28 -34.95
CA GLY A 67 -7.69 -11.99 -35.77
C GLY A 67 -6.25 -11.49 -35.63
N VAL A 68 -5.96 -10.74 -34.56
CA VAL A 68 -4.63 -10.27 -34.19
C VAL A 68 -3.87 -11.43 -33.54
N ILE A 69 -2.63 -11.65 -33.97
CA ILE A 69 -1.77 -12.71 -33.48
C ILE A 69 -1.45 -12.49 -32.00
N GLN A 70 -1.76 -13.47 -31.17
CA GLN A 70 -1.47 -13.49 -29.74
C GLN A 70 -0.18 -14.22 -29.43
N SER A 71 0.18 -15.23 -30.21
CA SER A 71 1.45 -15.95 -30.04
C SER A 71 1.96 -16.53 -31.35
N ILE A 72 3.28 -16.67 -31.45
CA ILE A 72 3.98 -17.39 -32.50
C ILE A 72 4.92 -18.38 -31.82
N THR A 73 4.64 -19.68 -31.97
CA THR A 73 5.50 -20.76 -31.49
C THR A 73 6.28 -21.37 -32.64
N VAL A 74 7.59 -21.45 -32.49
CA VAL A 74 8.48 -22.15 -33.42
C VAL A 74 8.99 -23.42 -32.75
N VAL A 75 8.78 -24.55 -33.42
CA VAL A 75 9.33 -25.85 -33.04
C VAL A 75 10.53 -26.13 -33.95
N PRO A 76 11.78 -26.06 -33.45
CA PRO A 76 12.96 -26.25 -34.29
C PRO A 76 13.13 -27.73 -34.67
N ARG A 77 13.56 -28.03 -35.92
CA ARG A 77 13.87 -29.42 -36.34
C ARG A 77 15.08 -29.98 -35.62
N LYS A 78 16.05 -29.12 -35.35
CA LYS A 78 17.24 -29.40 -34.55
C LYS A 78 17.16 -28.52 -33.32
N SER A 79 16.89 -29.12 -32.17
CA SER A 79 16.79 -28.38 -30.90
C SER A 79 18.12 -27.68 -30.60
N PRO A 80 18.16 -26.34 -30.59
CA PRO A 80 19.35 -25.62 -30.15
C PRO A 80 19.52 -25.78 -28.64
N THR A 81 20.74 -25.58 -28.15
CA THR A 81 20.96 -25.54 -26.71
C THR A 81 20.45 -24.24 -26.11
N LEU A 82 20.12 -24.24 -24.82
CA LEU A 82 19.72 -23.04 -24.10
C LEU A 82 20.81 -21.96 -24.16
N GLU A 83 22.08 -22.37 -24.12
CA GLU A 83 23.23 -21.46 -24.26
C GLU A 83 23.24 -20.75 -25.61
N GLN A 84 23.00 -21.49 -26.71
CA GLN A 84 22.90 -20.91 -28.05
C GLN A 84 21.75 -19.90 -28.16
N VAL A 85 20.56 -20.25 -27.65
CA VAL A 85 19.40 -19.34 -27.69
C VAL A 85 19.62 -18.11 -26.80
N THR A 86 20.28 -18.29 -25.65
CA THR A 86 20.67 -17.20 -24.75
C THR A 86 21.60 -16.22 -25.46
N GLU A 87 22.60 -16.73 -26.20
CA GLU A 87 23.50 -15.90 -27.00
C GLU A 87 22.76 -15.15 -28.12
N TRP A 88 21.87 -15.84 -28.85
CA TRP A 88 21.12 -15.25 -29.98
C TRP A 88 20.24 -14.07 -29.56
N PHE A 89 19.53 -14.21 -28.43
CA PHE A 89 18.60 -13.19 -27.95
C PHE A 89 19.19 -12.31 -26.84
N GLN A 90 20.49 -12.45 -26.55
CA GLN A 90 21.19 -11.76 -25.47
C GLN A 90 20.45 -11.89 -24.13
N LEU A 91 19.92 -13.09 -23.84
CA LEU A 91 19.13 -13.33 -22.65
C LEU A 91 20.04 -13.33 -21.41
N LYS A 92 19.51 -12.81 -20.30
CA LYS A 92 20.14 -12.90 -18.98
C LYS A 92 19.52 -14.08 -18.22
N SER A 93 19.11 -13.87 -16.98
CA SER A 93 18.33 -14.82 -16.21
C SER A 93 16.85 -14.78 -16.63
N PRO A 94 16.16 -15.93 -16.68
CA PRO A 94 14.71 -15.95 -16.86
C PRO A 94 14.01 -15.34 -15.65
N ASP A 95 12.91 -14.62 -15.90
CA ASP A 95 12.08 -13.96 -14.89
C ASP A 95 11.15 -14.94 -14.18
N ALA A 96 10.70 -15.97 -14.88
CA ALA A 96 9.87 -17.02 -14.32
C ALA A 96 10.30 -18.39 -14.84
N ARG A 97 10.11 -19.40 -13.99
CA ARG A 97 10.41 -20.80 -14.29
C ARG A 97 9.25 -21.67 -13.83
N GLU A 98 8.69 -22.44 -14.75
CA GLU A 98 7.60 -23.38 -14.45
C GLU A 98 8.01 -24.77 -14.88
N LYS A 99 8.00 -25.73 -13.95
CA LYS A 99 8.37 -27.11 -14.23
C LYS A 99 7.13 -27.99 -14.36
N SER A 100 7.02 -28.70 -15.47
CA SER A 100 5.96 -29.67 -15.73
C SER A 100 6.55 -30.98 -16.26
N GLY A 101 6.73 -31.94 -15.36
CA GLY A 101 7.38 -33.22 -15.68
C GLY A 101 8.86 -33.05 -16.06
N GLU A 102 9.22 -33.51 -17.26
CA GLU A 102 10.58 -33.41 -17.82
C GLU A 102 10.85 -32.08 -18.56
N GLU A 103 9.82 -31.26 -18.75
CA GLU A 103 9.91 -29.98 -19.46
C GLU A 103 9.87 -28.82 -18.45
N GLU A 104 10.73 -27.83 -18.66
CA GLU A 104 10.75 -26.59 -17.90
C GLU A 104 10.46 -25.44 -18.87
N VAL A 105 9.59 -24.52 -18.47
CA VAL A 105 9.26 -23.32 -19.24
C VAL A 105 9.96 -22.14 -18.60
N LEU A 106 10.84 -21.50 -19.36
CA LEU A 106 11.61 -20.33 -18.97
C LEU A 106 11.02 -19.10 -19.65
N THR A 107 10.59 -18.12 -18.87
CA THR A 107 9.99 -16.88 -19.39
C THR A 107 10.97 -15.72 -19.24
N TYR A 108 11.12 -14.93 -20.30
CA TYR A 108 12.03 -13.78 -20.35
C TYR A 108 11.25 -12.49 -20.67
N HIS A 109 11.18 -11.60 -19.69
CA HIS A 109 10.68 -10.24 -19.77
C HIS A 109 11.90 -9.30 -19.78
N PRO A 110 11.99 -8.28 -20.66
CA PRO A 110 10.99 -7.70 -21.58
C PRO A 110 10.95 -8.30 -23.00
N GLN A 111 11.68 -9.39 -23.26
CA GLN A 111 11.85 -9.96 -24.61
C GLN A 111 10.59 -10.64 -25.17
N LEU A 112 9.52 -10.76 -24.38
CA LEU A 112 8.27 -11.43 -24.74
C LEU A 112 8.46 -12.86 -25.24
N LEU A 113 9.45 -13.55 -24.68
CA LEU A 113 9.92 -14.86 -25.13
C LEU A 113 9.72 -15.90 -24.02
N SER A 114 9.10 -17.01 -24.37
CA SER A 114 9.00 -18.20 -23.54
C SER A 114 9.70 -19.37 -24.21
N LEU A 115 10.61 -20.01 -23.50
CA LEU A 115 11.37 -21.16 -23.96
C LEU A 115 10.93 -22.41 -23.22
N SER A 116 10.45 -23.43 -23.94
CA SER A 116 10.33 -24.76 -23.36
C SER A 116 11.66 -25.50 -23.51
N VAL A 117 12.19 -26.01 -22.41
CA VAL A 117 13.47 -26.72 -22.36
C VAL A 117 13.31 -28.12 -21.79
N ARG A 118 14.06 -29.07 -22.36
CA ARG A 118 14.23 -30.42 -21.82
C ARG A 118 15.72 -30.68 -21.66
N GLY A 119 16.20 -30.65 -20.41
CA GLY A 119 17.64 -30.63 -20.11
C GLY A 119 18.28 -29.36 -20.67
N ALA A 120 19.31 -29.51 -21.51
CA ALA A 120 20.00 -28.37 -22.13
C ALA A 120 19.37 -27.92 -23.46
N ASN A 121 18.37 -28.63 -23.98
CA ASN A 121 17.84 -28.41 -25.33
C ASN A 121 16.52 -27.64 -25.30
N VAL A 122 16.40 -26.63 -26.17
CA VAL A 122 15.18 -25.87 -26.37
C VAL A 122 14.28 -26.63 -27.34
N THR A 123 13.10 -27.03 -26.87
CA THR A 123 12.10 -27.77 -27.63
C THR A 123 11.11 -26.84 -28.33
N ARG A 124 10.84 -25.66 -27.77
CA ARG A 124 9.93 -24.65 -28.33
C ARG A 124 10.40 -23.24 -27.99
N LEU A 125 10.26 -22.33 -28.95
CA LEU A 125 10.43 -20.89 -28.77
C LEU A 125 9.09 -20.21 -29.03
N THR A 126 8.56 -19.48 -28.05
CA THR A 126 7.24 -18.85 -28.15
C THR A 126 7.36 -17.36 -27.94
N HIS A 127 7.05 -16.58 -28.98
CA HIS A 127 6.84 -15.15 -28.89
C HIS A 127 5.38 -14.89 -28.55
N VAL A 128 5.13 -14.10 -27.52
CA VAL A 128 3.77 -13.84 -27.03
C VAL A 128 3.45 -12.34 -27.07
N ALA A 129 2.19 -12.01 -27.31
CA ALA A 129 1.72 -10.64 -27.26
C ALA A 129 1.91 -10.07 -25.83
N PRO A 130 2.22 -8.76 -25.68
CA PRO A 130 2.32 -8.12 -24.38
C PRO A 130 1.12 -8.40 -23.46
N ALA A 131 -0.09 -8.42 -24.01
CA ALA A 131 -1.34 -8.70 -23.28
C ALA A 131 -1.39 -10.09 -22.62
N MET A 132 -0.85 -11.13 -23.29
CA MET A 132 -0.81 -12.49 -22.75
C MET A 132 0.14 -12.59 -21.54
N ILE A 133 1.27 -11.88 -21.60
CA ILE A 133 2.23 -11.77 -20.49
C ILE A 133 1.62 -11.03 -19.31
N THR A 134 0.92 -9.92 -19.57
CA THR A 134 0.30 -9.12 -18.50
C THR A 134 -0.67 -9.96 -17.66
N THR A 135 -1.38 -10.92 -18.25
CA THR A 135 -2.37 -11.74 -17.52
C THR A 135 -1.70 -12.76 -16.58
N ALA A 136 -0.67 -13.47 -17.06
CA ALA A 136 0.03 -14.48 -16.26
C ALA A 136 0.87 -13.85 -15.13
N SER A 137 1.63 -12.81 -15.45
CA SER A 137 2.47 -12.11 -14.46
C SER A 137 1.62 -11.35 -13.43
N ARG A 138 0.45 -10.84 -13.81
CA ARG A 138 -0.48 -10.23 -12.86
C ARG A 138 -1.00 -11.22 -11.82
N LYS A 139 -1.34 -12.45 -12.22
CA LYS A 139 -1.74 -13.51 -11.27
C LYS A 139 -0.64 -13.82 -10.24
N THR A 140 0.63 -13.77 -10.66
CA THR A 140 1.78 -13.93 -9.76
C THR A 140 1.93 -12.74 -8.81
N ILE A 141 1.78 -11.51 -9.32
CA ILE A 141 1.81 -10.28 -8.51
C ILE A 141 0.69 -10.29 -7.47
N ASP A 142 -0.53 -10.66 -7.85
CA ASP A 142 -1.67 -10.79 -6.93
C ASP A 142 -1.38 -11.81 -5.82
N ALA A 143 -0.72 -12.92 -6.16
CA ALA A 143 -0.31 -13.92 -5.18
C ALA A 143 0.80 -13.41 -4.23
N LEU A 144 1.69 -12.53 -4.69
CA LEU A 144 2.71 -11.87 -3.85
C LEU A 144 2.05 -10.86 -2.90
N LEU A 145 1.15 -10.03 -3.41
CA LEU A 145 0.36 -9.09 -2.60
C LEU A 145 -0.46 -9.81 -1.53
N ALA A 146 -1.12 -10.92 -1.87
CA ALA A 146 -1.88 -11.73 -0.91
C ALA A 146 -1.01 -12.37 0.18
N LYS A 147 0.28 -12.61 -0.10
CA LYS A 147 1.26 -13.11 0.85
C LYS A 147 1.97 -11.99 1.65
N GLY A 148 1.67 -10.72 1.34
CA GLY A 148 2.34 -9.57 1.93
C GLY A 148 3.75 -9.29 1.40
N ASP A 149 4.20 -9.98 0.33
CA ASP A 149 5.47 -9.71 -0.33
C ASP A 149 5.31 -8.52 -1.30
N ARG A 150 5.24 -7.33 -0.73
CA ARG A 150 5.02 -6.09 -1.48
C ARG A 150 6.24 -5.65 -2.28
N ALA A 151 7.45 -5.93 -1.80
CA ALA A 151 8.68 -5.67 -2.54
C ALA A 151 8.74 -6.51 -3.83
N GLY A 152 8.41 -7.80 -3.75
CA GLY A 152 8.29 -8.67 -4.92
C GLY A 152 7.18 -8.22 -5.88
N ALA A 153 6.03 -7.79 -5.34
CA ALA A 153 4.94 -7.26 -6.15
C ALA A 153 5.32 -5.97 -6.91
N ILE A 154 5.98 -5.01 -6.25
CA ILE A 154 6.48 -3.77 -6.86
C ILE A 154 7.46 -4.10 -8.00
N ALA A 155 8.42 -5.00 -7.76
CA ALA A 155 9.37 -5.41 -8.80
C ALA A 155 8.67 -6.05 -10.02
N GLY A 156 7.63 -6.87 -9.78
CA GLY A 156 6.82 -7.44 -10.85
C GLY A 156 6.00 -6.40 -11.61
N LEU A 157 5.40 -5.44 -10.90
CA LEU A 157 4.61 -4.35 -11.49
C LEU A 157 5.46 -3.41 -12.35
N ILE A 158 6.68 -3.08 -11.92
CA ILE A 158 7.64 -2.28 -12.71
C ILE A 158 7.95 -3.00 -14.03
N LYS A 159 8.32 -4.28 -13.98
CA LYS A 159 8.62 -5.08 -15.18
C LYS A 159 7.41 -5.19 -16.13
N LEU A 160 6.21 -5.36 -15.59
CA LEU A 160 5.00 -5.40 -16.42
C LEU A 160 4.72 -4.07 -17.11
N ARG A 161 5.03 -2.96 -16.45
CA ARG A 161 4.86 -1.63 -17.00
C ARG A 161 5.89 -1.30 -18.07
N GLU A 162 7.12 -1.84 -17.98
CA GLU A 162 8.09 -1.77 -19.09
C GLU A 162 7.56 -2.46 -20.36
N VAL A 163 6.78 -3.54 -20.20
CA VAL A 163 6.17 -4.29 -21.30
C VAL A 163 4.91 -3.61 -21.84
N ASN A 164 4.08 -3.04 -20.97
CA ASN A 164 2.85 -2.37 -21.35
C ASN A 164 2.73 -0.99 -20.67
N PRO A 165 3.49 0.01 -21.14
CA PRO A 165 3.54 1.34 -20.51
C PRO A 165 2.23 2.12 -20.65
N ALA A 166 1.37 1.73 -21.61
CA ALA A 166 0.06 2.35 -21.84
C ALA A 166 -1.03 1.82 -20.90
N ASP A 167 -0.75 0.79 -20.10
CA ASP A 167 -1.70 0.21 -19.17
C ASP A 167 -1.86 1.10 -17.93
N LEU A 168 -2.95 1.86 -17.93
CA LEU A 168 -3.30 2.75 -16.82
C LEU A 168 -3.52 1.98 -15.51
N ASP A 169 -4.01 0.75 -15.59
CA ASP A 169 -4.32 -0.05 -14.41
C ASP A 169 -3.04 -0.57 -13.74
N LEU A 170 -2.03 -0.94 -14.54
CA LEU A 170 -0.68 -1.22 -14.02
C LEU A 170 -0.05 0.03 -13.38
N ALA A 171 -0.18 1.19 -14.02
CA ALA A 171 0.35 2.45 -13.48
C ALA A 171 -0.31 2.79 -12.13
N PHE A 172 -1.63 2.70 -12.01
CA PHE A 172 -2.29 3.04 -10.76
C PHE A 172 -2.09 1.99 -9.66
N THR A 173 -2.08 0.69 -10.00
CA THR A 173 -1.78 -0.38 -9.03
C THR A 173 -0.36 -0.24 -8.47
N LEU A 174 0.62 0.06 -9.32
CA LEU A 174 1.99 0.34 -8.89
C LEU A 174 2.05 1.58 -7.99
N SER A 175 1.35 2.66 -8.36
CA SER A 175 1.30 3.89 -7.57
C SER A 175 0.71 3.66 -6.17
N GLU A 176 -0.36 2.86 -6.07
CA GLU A 176 -0.95 2.50 -4.77
C GLU A 176 -0.01 1.63 -3.94
N THR A 177 0.61 0.63 -4.56
CA THR A 177 1.52 -0.29 -3.84
C THR A 177 2.75 0.45 -3.31
N LEU A 178 3.31 1.37 -4.10
CA LEU A 178 4.42 2.25 -3.69
C LEU A 178 4.00 3.15 -2.52
N LEU A 179 2.80 3.72 -2.59
CA LEU A 179 2.28 4.57 -1.52
C LEU A 179 2.03 3.78 -0.23
N GLU A 180 1.54 2.54 -0.32
CA GLU A 180 1.35 1.65 0.83
C GLU A 180 2.67 1.25 1.50
N GLU A 181 3.77 1.23 0.74
CA GLU A 181 5.14 1.03 1.24
C GLU A 181 5.82 2.34 1.69
N GLY A 182 5.12 3.47 1.56
CA GLY A 182 5.61 4.79 1.98
C GLY A 182 6.48 5.52 0.94
N ASP A 183 6.61 4.98 -0.27
CA ASP A 183 7.30 5.62 -1.39
C ASP A 183 6.34 6.53 -2.19
N ALA A 184 5.98 7.65 -1.57
CA ALA A 184 5.09 8.64 -2.17
C ALA A 184 5.69 9.36 -3.38
N GLU A 185 7.03 9.43 -3.48
CA GLU A 185 7.72 10.09 -4.60
C GLU A 185 7.58 9.27 -5.88
N SER A 186 7.94 7.99 -5.83
CA SER A 186 7.77 7.07 -6.95
C SER A 186 6.28 6.90 -7.29
N ALA A 187 5.40 6.85 -6.28
CA ALA A 187 3.96 6.80 -6.51
C ALA A 187 3.46 8.03 -7.28
N LEU A 188 3.97 9.23 -6.97
CA LEU A 188 3.58 10.47 -7.64
C LEU A 188 4.03 10.50 -9.09
N GLU A 189 5.24 10.02 -9.35
CA GLU A 189 5.79 9.93 -10.69
C GLU A 189 4.94 8.99 -11.56
N VAL A 190 4.69 7.78 -11.07
CA VAL A 190 3.95 6.74 -11.79
C VAL A 190 2.50 7.18 -12.07
N VAL A 191 1.80 7.77 -11.08
CA VAL A 191 0.42 8.24 -11.28
C VAL A 191 0.36 9.45 -12.22
N SER A 192 1.36 10.34 -12.15
CA SER A 192 1.45 11.50 -13.04
C SER A 192 1.69 11.08 -14.48
N GLU A 193 2.51 10.06 -14.70
CA GLU A 193 2.73 9.49 -16.02
C GLU A 193 1.47 8.79 -16.56
N GLY A 194 0.77 8.01 -15.73
CA GLY A 194 -0.54 7.44 -16.10
C GLY A 194 -1.55 8.51 -16.51
N LEU A 195 -1.58 9.64 -15.79
CA LEU A 195 -2.42 10.79 -16.15
C LEU A 195 -1.99 11.55 -17.40
N ARG A 196 -0.70 11.51 -17.80
CA ARG A 196 -0.32 12.06 -19.11
C ARG A 196 -0.93 11.24 -20.25
N LEU A 197 -1.05 9.93 -20.07
CA LEU A 197 -1.64 9.02 -21.04
C LEU A 197 -3.16 9.16 -21.10
N SER A 198 -3.81 9.39 -19.97
CA SER A 198 -5.25 9.65 -19.89
C SER A 198 -5.56 10.80 -18.92
N PRO A 199 -5.49 12.06 -19.38
CA PRO A 199 -5.69 13.24 -18.54
C PRO A 199 -7.06 13.30 -17.86
N ASP A 200 -8.09 12.73 -18.50
CA ASP A 200 -9.47 12.72 -18.02
C ASP A 200 -9.77 11.52 -17.09
N ASN A 201 -8.76 10.73 -16.73
CA ASN A 201 -8.95 9.59 -15.85
C ASN A 201 -9.24 10.07 -14.41
N GLU A 202 -10.52 10.07 -14.03
CA GLU A 202 -10.98 10.51 -12.71
C GLU A 202 -10.24 9.81 -11.56
N TYR A 203 -9.95 8.52 -11.70
CA TYR A 203 -9.29 7.74 -10.67
C TYR A 203 -7.82 8.14 -10.50
N GLY A 204 -7.08 8.24 -11.60
CA GLY A 204 -5.71 8.75 -11.59
C GLY A 204 -5.63 10.14 -10.98
N ALA A 205 -6.59 11.03 -11.27
CA ALA A 205 -6.62 12.39 -10.74
C ALA A 205 -6.86 12.40 -9.22
N LEU A 206 -7.74 11.53 -8.72
CA LEU A 206 -7.98 11.36 -7.29
C LEU A 206 -6.76 10.75 -6.58
N LEU A 207 -6.13 9.72 -7.16
CA LEU A 207 -4.94 9.09 -6.62
C LEU A 207 -3.75 10.05 -6.59
N LYS A 208 -3.56 10.84 -7.66
CA LYS A 208 -2.53 11.89 -7.70
C LYS A 208 -2.75 12.92 -6.60
N ARG A 209 -3.97 13.44 -6.44
CA ARG A 209 -4.31 14.37 -5.35
C ARG A 209 -4.14 13.74 -3.97
N PHE A 210 -4.32 12.43 -3.85
CA PHE A 210 -4.07 11.69 -2.61
C PHE A 210 -2.57 11.59 -2.30
N VAL A 211 -1.75 11.23 -3.29
CA VAL A 211 -0.28 11.18 -3.18
C VAL A 211 0.31 12.58 -2.92
N GLU A 212 -0.23 13.63 -3.56
CA GLU A 212 0.15 15.03 -3.35
C GLU A 212 -0.34 15.59 -2.00
N GLY A 213 -1.16 14.83 -1.28
CA GLY A 213 -1.73 15.24 0.01
C GLY A 213 -2.83 16.29 -0.08
N GLU A 214 -3.38 16.56 -1.27
CA GLU A 214 -4.49 17.49 -1.51
C GLU A 214 -5.87 16.89 -1.19
N LEU A 215 -6.02 15.56 -1.31
CA LEU A 215 -7.26 14.86 -0.98
C LEU A 215 -7.13 14.15 0.38
N MET A 216 -7.85 14.64 1.38
CA MET A 216 -8.16 13.84 2.57
C MET A 216 -9.41 13.00 2.30
N PHE A 217 -9.39 11.71 2.66
CA PHE A 217 -10.57 10.85 2.61
C PHE A 217 -11.69 11.39 3.51
N ARG A 218 -12.61 12.16 2.92
CA ARG A 218 -13.95 12.40 3.46
C ARG A 218 -14.94 12.04 2.36
N SER A 219 -15.71 10.98 2.59
CA SER A 219 -16.91 10.74 1.80
C SER A 219 -17.92 11.84 2.15
N PRO A 220 -18.47 12.59 1.19
CA PRO A 220 -19.49 13.60 1.47
C PRO A 220 -20.72 12.97 2.13
N GLY A 221 -21.13 11.79 1.65
CA GLY A 221 -22.23 10.98 2.20
C GLY A 221 -21.73 9.72 2.90
N TRP A 222 -22.32 9.37 4.04
CA TRP A 222 -21.98 8.18 4.80
C TRP A 222 -23.18 7.25 4.93
N LEU A 223 -22.95 5.96 4.69
CA LEU A 223 -24.00 4.94 4.76
C LEU A 223 -24.25 4.43 6.19
N GLY A 224 -23.37 4.75 7.15
CA GLY A 224 -23.49 4.22 8.52
C GLY A 224 -22.88 2.84 8.71
N ILE A 225 -21.85 2.49 7.92
CA ILE A 225 -21.10 1.23 8.04
C ILE A 225 -19.60 1.45 8.15
N HIS A 226 -18.92 0.51 8.80
CA HIS A 226 -17.49 0.27 8.63
C HIS A 226 -17.24 -0.93 7.71
N LEU A 227 -16.19 -0.83 6.89
CA LEU A 227 -15.83 -1.83 5.90
C LEU A 227 -14.36 -2.25 6.04
N GLY A 228 -14.11 -3.55 5.97
CA GLY A 228 -12.79 -4.14 5.72
C GLY A 228 -12.53 -4.27 4.21
N ASP A 229 -12.08 -5.45 3.77
CA ASP A 229 -11.93 -5.79 2.34
C ASP A 229 -13.29 -6.20 1.73
N ARG A 230 -14.20 -5.23 1.61
CA ARG A 230 -15.63 -5.37 1.20
C ARG A 230 -16.58 -5.99 2.21
N ARG A 231 -16.09 -6.49 3.35
CA ARG A 231 -16.93 -7.01 4.43
C ARG A 231 -17.36 -5.89 5.38
N VAL A 232 -18.64 -5.84 5.72
CA VAL A 232 -19.18 -4.98 6.76
C VAL A 232 -18.67 -5.46 8.12
N THR A 233 -17.94 -4.60 8.81
CA THR A 233 -17.38 -4.88 10.13
C THR A 233 -18.15 -4.21 11.25
N ARG A 234 -18.96 -3.19 10.96
CA ARG A 234 -19.84 -2.51 11.91
C ARG A 234 -21.01 -1.81 11.22
N VAL A 235 -22.16 -1.72 11.88
CA VAL A 235 -23.34 -0.97 11.45
C VAL A 235 -23.80 -0.03 12.57
N PHE A 236 -24.04 1.25 12.26
CA PHE A 236 -24.36 2.30 13.25
C PHE A 236 -25.87 2.51 13.37
N LYS A 237 -26.41 2.55 14.60
CA LYS A 237 -27.85 2.68 14.85
C LYS A 237 -28.43 3.98 14.28
N GLY A 238 -29.67 3.96 13.78
CA GLY A 238 -30.32 5.17 13.26
C GLY A 238 -29.64 5.75 12.01
N THR A 239 -28.89 4.93 11.28
CA THR A 239 -28.26 5.28 10.01
C THR A 239 -28.92 4.51 8.86
N PRO A 240 -28.70 4.93 7.60
CA PRO A 240 -29.26 4.27 6.42
C PRO A 240 -28.96 2.77 6.37
N ALA A 241 -27.81 2.32 6.90
CA ALA A 241 -27.43 0.91 6.93
C ALA A 241 -28.27 0.07 7.89
N THR A 242 -28.56 0.62 9.07
CA THR A 242 -29.48 -0.03 10.00
C THR A 242 -30.88 -0.08 9.43
N ASP A 243 -31.35 1.01 8.83
CA ASP A 243 -32.69 1.08 8.23
C ASP A 243 -32.85 0.11 7.05
N ALA A 244 -31.77 -0.06 6.28
CA ALA A 244 -31.68 -1.05 5.20
C ALA A 244 -31.46 -2.50 5.67
N GLY A 245 -31.26 -2.73 6.97
CA GLY A 245 -31.09 -4.06 7.55
C GLY A 245 -29.76 -4.74 7.22
N LEU A 246 -28.71 -3.96 6.93
CA LEU A 246 -27.33 -4.47 6.85
C LEU A 246 -26.87 -4.97 8.22
N LEU A 247 -26.06 -6.04 8.21
CA LEU A 247 -25.50 -6.66 9.40
C LEU A 247 -23.99 -6.80 9.27
N GLU A 248 -23.33 -6.91 10.41
CA GLU A 248 -21.92 -7.30 10.47
C GLU A 248 -21.70 -8.66 9.81
N GLY A 249 -20.64 -8.77 9.03
CA GLY A 249 -20.33 -9.95 8.23
C GLY A 249 -20.91 -9.94 6.81
N ASP A 250 -21.82 -9.03 6.46
CA ASP A 250 -22.32 -8.87 5.09
C ASP A 250 -21.16 -8.48 4.14
N ILE A 251 -21.16 -9.00 2.91
CA ILE A 251 -20.13 -8.70 1.91
C ILE A 251 -20.72 -7.79 0.84
N ILE A 252 -20.20 -6.58 0.68
CA ILE A 252 -20.62 -5.64 -0.35
C ILE A 252 -20.14 -6.13 -1.72
N ARG A 253 -21.09 -6.29 -2.64
CA ARG A 253 -20.86 -6.78 -4.01
C ARG A 253 -20.95 -5.67 -5.04
N SER A 254 -21.79 -4.66 -4.82
CA SER A 254 -21.76 -3.44 -5.63
C SER A 254 -22.34 -2.25 -4.88
N ILE A 255 -21.90 -1.05 -5.27
CA ILE A 255 -22.46 0.23 -4.81
C ILE A 255 -22.67 1.10 -6.05
N MET A 256 -23.86 1.67 -6.25
CA MET A 256 -24.24 2.45 -7.44
C MET A 256 -24.06 1.68 -8.76
N GLY A 257 -24.22 0.34 -8.73
CA GLY A 257 -24.01 -0.51 -9.89
C GLY A 257 -22.54 -0.83 -10.20
N THR A 258 -21.59 -0.25 -9.46
CA THR A 258 -20.15 -0.53 -9.62
C THR A 258 -19.71 -1.64 -8.68
N GLU A 259 -19.08 -2.68 -9.23
CA GLU A 259 -18.52 -3.79 -8.45
C GLU A 259 -17.09 -3.47 -7.99
N PRO A 260 -16.84 -3.38 -6.67
CA PRO A 260 -15.49 -3.20 -6.16
C PRO A 260 -14.66 -4.47 -6.37
N PHE A 261 -13.59 -4.34 -7.17
CA PHE A 261 -12.60 -5.40 -7.41
C PHE A 261 -11.43 -5.39 -6.41
N ALA A 262 -11.20 -4.26 -5.73
CA ALA A 262 -10.15 -4.10 -4.72
C ALA A 262 -10.57 -3.10 -3.63
N ARG A 263 -9.84 -3.10 -2.50
CA ARG A 263 -10.08 -2.19 -1.35
C ARG A 263 -9.99 -0.71 -1.74
N GLY A 264 -9.02 -0.33 -2.57
CA GLY A 264 -8.86 1.04 -3.09
C GLY A 264 -10.04 1.48 -3.96
N HIS A 265 -10.49 0.62 -4.88
CA HIS A 265 -11.65 0.89 -5.73
C HIS A 265 -12.95 1.05 -4.93
N LEU A 266 -13.20 0.18 -3.94
CA LEU A 266 -14.34 0.33 -3.03
C LEU A 266 -14.33 1.71 -2.34
N ARG A 267 -13.15 2.13 -1.88
CA ARG A 267 -12.97 3.43 -1.23
C ARG A 267 -13.24 4.58 -2.20
N GLY A 268 -12.82 4.47 -3.45
CA GLY A 268 -13.13 5.40 -4.53
C GLY A 268 -14.63 5.50 -4.82
N ILE A 269 -15.35 4.38 -4.82
CA ILE A 269 -16.82 4.35 -5.01
C ILE A 269 -17.52 5.07 -3.84
N LEU A 270 -17.10 4.80 -2.60
CA LEU A 270 -17.67 5.44 -1.41
C LEU A 270 -17.47 6.96 -1.42
N CYS A 271 -16.31 7.46 -1.86
CA CYS A 271 -16.05 8.91 -1.96
C CYS A 271 -17.01 9.67 -2.90
N LYS A 272 -17.72 8.95 -3.80
CA LYS A 272 -18.71 9.56 -4.71
C LYS A 272 -20.09 9.75 -4.07
N LEU A 273 -20.32 9.20 -2.87
CA LEU A 273 -21.60 9.31 -2.19
C LEU A 273 -21.87 10.76 -1.79
N LYS A 274 -23.07 11.26 -2.09
CA LYS A 274 -23.54 12.58 -1.71
C LYS A 274 -24.61 12.44 -0.64
N VAL A 275 -24.62 13.36 0.32
CA VAL A 275 -25.66 13.43 1.34
C VAL A 275 -27.01 13.62 0.67
N GLY A 276 -27.98 12.76 0.98
CA GLY A 276 -29.34 12.86 0.47
C GLY A 276 -29.60 12.17 -0.89
N ASP A 277 -28.55 11.76 -1.62
CA ASP A 277 -28.72 11.08 -2.92
C ASP A 277 -28.87 9.56 -2.71
N PRO A 278 -30.03 8.95 -2.98
CA PRO A 278 -30.23 7.52 -2.75
C PRO A 278 -29.29 6.68 -3.62
N VAL A 279 -28.69 5.66 -3.03
CA VAL A 279 -27.78 4.74 -3.69
C VAL A 279 -28.19 3.29 -3.49
N LYS A 280 -28.05 2.50 -4.55
CA LYS A 280 -28.27 1.06 -4.50
C LYS A 280 -27.01 0.34 -4.08
N VAL A 281 -27.14 -0.54 -3.09
CA VAL A 281 -26.07 -1.37 -2.55
C VAL A 281 -26.49 -2.83 -2.68
N LYS A 282 -25.72 -3.61 -3.44
CA LYS A 282 -25.85 -5.07 -3.46
C LYS A 282 -24.89 -5.67 -2.46
N TYR A 283 -25.39 -6.59 -1.64
CA TYR A 283 -24.57 -7.30 -0.67
C TYR A 283 -24.95 -8.78 -0.61
N GLN A 284 -24.01 -9.58 -0.13
CA GLN A 284 -24.16 -11.01 0.05
C GLN A 284 -24.18 -11.34 1.53
N ARG A 285 -25.19 -12.12 1.94
CA ARG A 285 -25.30 -12.70 3.29
C ARG A 285 -25.34 -14.22 3.15
N GLY A 286 -24.30 -14.90 3.62
CA GLY A 286 -24.13 -16.34 3.34
C GLY A 286 -24.07 -16.59 1.84
N ASN A 287 -25.00 -17.39 1.30
CA ASN A 287 -25.11 -17.68 -0.14
C ASN A 287 -26.19 -16.85 -0.86
N THR A 288 -26.84 -15.92 -0.16
CA THR A 288 -27.95 -15.14 -0.72
C THR A 288 -27.51 -13.74 -1.09
N MET A 289 -27.84 -13.33 -2.32
CA MET A 289 -27.66 -11.97 -2.80
C MET A 289 -28.87 -11.10 -2.45
N ARG A 290 -28.62 -9.88 -1.99
CA ARG A 290 -29.64 -8.89 -1.65
C ARG A 290 -29.27 -7.53 -2.24
N GLU A 291 -30.27 -6.72 -2.53
CA GLU A 291 -30.11 -5.33 -2.97
C GLU A 291 -30.95 -4.44 -2.06
N VAL A 292 -30.35 -3.35 -1.58
CA VAL A 292 -31.01 -2.34 -0.75
C VAL A 292 -30.72 -0.96 -1.30
N GLU A 293 -31.67 -0.05 -1.11
CA GLU A 293 -31.48 1.37 -1.40
C GLU A 293 -31.25 2.11 -0.09
N MET A 294 -30.25 2.99 -0.07
CA MET A 294 -29.79 3.68 1.13
C MET A 294 -29.57 5.14 0.79
N THR A 295 -29.96 6.04 1.67
CA THR A 295 -29.75 7.49 1.46
C THR A 295 -28.60 7.97 2.34
N PRO A 296 -27.38 8.20 1.81
CA PRO A 296 -26.23 8.59 2.61
C PRO A 296 -26.52 9.86 3.42
N ILE A 297 -26.05 9.90 4.67
CA ILE A 297 -26.21 11.02 5.58
C ILE A 297 -24.89 11.76 5.80
N ASP A 298 -24.94 12.99 6.29
CA ASP A 298 -23.75 13.70 6.76
C ASP A 298 -23.28 13.05 8.06
N ARG A 299 -22.09 12.44 8.03
CA ARG A 299 -21.48 11.79 9.19
C ARG A 299 -21.24 12.77 10.34
N ASP A 300 -20.70 13.95 10.04
CA ASP A 300 -20.36 14.95 11.05
C ASP A 300 -21.65 15.58 11.63
N ALA A 301 -22.74 15.67 10.87
CA ALA A 301 -24.05 16.10 11.38
C ALA A 301 -24.71 15.03 12.27
N TYR A 302 -24.69 13.76 11.86
CA TYR A 302 -25.17 12.64 12.65
C TYR A 302 -24.55 12.63 14.05
N PHE A 303 -23.23 12.78 14.15
CA PHE A 303 -22.54 12.84 15.44
C PHE A 303 -22.72 14.16 16.22
N ARG A 304 -23.23 15.22 15.59
CA ARG A 304 -23.55 16.51 16.26
C ARG A 304 -24.94 16.56 16.88
N GLU A 305 -25.94 15.98 16.20
CA GLU A 305 -27.36 16.06 16.58
C GLU A 305 -27.82 14.90 17.47
N TYR A 306 -27.02 13.83 17.53
CA TYR A 306 -27.27 12.70 18.43
C TYR A 306 -27.27 13.17 19.89
N GLN A 307 -28.46 13.28 20.51
CA GLN A 307 -28.60 13.58 21.93
C GLN A 307 -28.29 12.32 22.74
N PRO A 308 -27.24 12.34 23.57
CA PRO A 308 -26.80 11.18 24.32
C PRO A 308 -27.67 11.02 25.56
N SER A 309 -28.83 10.37 25.41
CA SER A 309 -29.34 9.59 26.53
C SER A 309 -28.60 8.25 26.53
N ASP A 310 -27.76 8.07 27.53
CA ASP A 310 -27.31 6.74 28.00
C ASP A 310 -26.18 6.01 27.26
N ASP A 311 -25.34 6.68 26.46
CA ASP A 311 -24.22 5.99 25.79
C ASP A 311 -22.85 6.64 26.06
N LEU A 312 -21.85 5.76 26.21
CA LEU A 312 -20.44 6.03 26.48
C LEU A 312 -19.77 7.01 25.50
N GLU A 313 -20.34 7.17 24.31
CA GLU A 313 -19.85 8.02 23.24
C GLU A 313 -19.80 9.51 23.65
N ALA A 314 -20.69 9.96 24.54
CA ALA A 314 -20.64 11.33 25.09
C ALA A 314 -19.47 11.53 26.07
N ALA A 315 -19.06 10.49 26.78
CA ALA A 315 -17.87 10.55 27.63
C ALA A 315 -16.58 10.53 26.80
N MET A 316 -16.55 9.77 25.71
CA MET A 316 -15.44 9.78 24.75
C MET A 316 -15.28 11.17 24.11
N ILE A 317 -16.38 11.85 23.76
CA ILE A 317 -16.34 13.22 23.23
C ILE A 317 -15.86 14.23 24.29
N LEU A 318 -16.24 14.07 25.57
CA LEU A 318 -15.73 14.90 26.66
C LEU A 318 -14.24 14.66 26.94
N GLU A 319 -13.77 13.43 26.71
CA GLU A 319 -12.36 13.06 26.79
C GLU A 319 -11.54 13.63 25.62
N GLU A 320 -12.07 13.58 24.39
CA GLU A 320 -11.52 14.23 23.19
C GLU A 320 -11.40 15.76 23.36
N GLN A 321 -12.32 16.37 24.12
CA GLN A 321 -12.27 17.78 24.49
C GLN A 321 -11.34 18.09 25.69
N GLY A 322 -10.66 17.07 26.24
CA GLY A 322 -9.75 17.22 27.38
C GLY A 322 -10.43 17.52 28.71
N LYS A 323 -11.73 17.27 28.84
CA LYS A 323 -12.55 17.41 30.06
C LYS A 323 -12.71 16.07 30.78
N THR A 324 -11.56 15.47 31.09
CA THR A 324 -11.43 14.09 31.60
C THR A 324 -12.25 13.82 32.87
N LEU A 325 -12.44 14.82 33.74
CA LEU A 325 -13.20 14.65 34.99
C LEU A 325 -14.72 14.61 34.79
N ASP A 326 -15.21 15.28 33.74
CA ASP A 326 -16.63 15.31 33.39
C ASP A 326 -16.99 14.10 32.52
N ALA A 327 -16.05 13.66 31.67
CA ALA A 327 -16.10 12.37 31.00
C ALA A 327 -16.22 11.22 32.02
N ASP A 328 -15.33 11.16 33.03
CA ASP A 328 -15.35 10.16 34.10
C ASP A 328 -16.68 10.15 34.88
N LYS A 329 -17.22 11.33 35.23
CA LYS A 329 -18.54 11.43 35.90
C LYS A 329 -19.68 10.90 35.04
N LEU A 330 -19.64 11.17 33.74
CA LEU A 330 -20.67 10.73 32.80
C LEU A 330 -20.60 9.22 32.56
N VAL A 331 -19.40 8.65 32.38
CA VAL A 331 -19.19 7.19 32.33
C VAL A 331 -19.75 6.54 33.60
N ARG A 332 -19.43 7.08 34.78
CA ARG A 332 -19.94 6.55 36.07
C ARG A 332 -21.45 6.66 36.23
N GLN A 333 -22.10 7.66 35.61
CA GLN A 333 -23.56 7.81 35.61
C GLN A 333 -24.23 6.81 34.66
N VAL A 334 -23.70 6.66 33.44
CA VAL A 334 -24.21 5.71 32.42
C VAL A 334 -24.12 4.28 32.93
N VAL A 335 -22.99 3.90 33.55
CA VAL A 335 -22.75 2.57 34.13
C VAL A 335 -23.67 2.28 35.33
N LYS A 336 -24.08 3.33 36.07
CA LYS A 336 -25.07 3.21 37.15
C LYS A 336 -26.51 3.12 36.66
N ALA A 337 -26.83 3.70 35.50
CA ALA A 337 -28.19 3.78 34.96
C ALA A 337 -28.55 2.57 34.09
N THR A 338 -27.59 2.03 33.33
CA THR A 338 -27.79 0.91 32.41
C THR A 338 -26.51 0.07 32.30
N PRO A 339 -26.43 -1.12 32.95
CA PRO A 339 -25.28 -1.99 32.83
C PRO A 339 -25.31 -2.73 31.48
N THR A 340 -24.87 -2.08 30.40
CA THR A 340 -24.76 -2.66 29.05
C THR A 340 -23.31 -2.96 28.65
N PRO A 341 -23.05 -3.87 27.70
CA PRO A 341 -21.73 -4.47 27.43
C PRO A 341 -20.69 -3.52 26.83
N GLY A 342 -21.11 -2.61 25.94
CA GLY A 342 -20.21 -1.65 25.31
C GLY A 342 -19.64 -0.66 26.33
N GLY A 343 -20.49 -0.25 27.29
CA GLY A 343 -20.11 0.67 28.36
C GLY A 343 -19.05 0.15 29.31
N ASN A 344 -18.92 -1.16 29.33
CA ASN A 344 -18.14 -1.93 30.25
C ASN A 344 -16.77 -2.26 29.59
N TYR A 345 -16.77 -2.68 28.33
CA TYR A 345 -15.55 -2.96 27.55
C TYR A 345 -14.67 -1.72 27.34
N GLU A 346 -15.28 -0.56 27.09
CA GLU A 346 -14.56 0.72 26.98
C GLU A 346 -14.10 1.24 28.36
N LEU A 347 -14.79 0.88 29.45
CA LEU A 347 -14.33 1.12 30.84
C LEU A 347 -13.05 0.36 31.17
N ALA A 348 -12.88 -0.84 30.62
CA ALA A 348 -11.64 -1.60 30.73
C ALA A 348 -10.49 -0.93 29.95
N GLN A 349 -10.78 -0.34 28.78
CA GLN A 349 -9.79 0.41 27.97
C GLN A 349 -9.44 1.79 28.59
N ILE A 350 -10.39 2.45 29.24
CA ILE A 350 -10.17 3.71 29.97
C ILE A 350 -9.46 3.45 31.32
N ALA A 351 -9.77 2.34 32.00
CA ALA A 351 -9.02 1.86 33.17
C ALA A 351 -7.56 1.48 32.81
N GLU A 352 -7.36 0.94 31.61
CA GLU A 352 -6.05 0.69 31.02
C GLU A 352 -5.26 2.01 30.85
N ALA A 353 -5.93 3.10 30.48
CA ALA A 353 -5.32 4.43 30.34
C ALA A 353 -5.06 5.16 31.68
N LEU A 354 -5.78 4.83 32.77
CA LEU A 354 -5.89 5.70 33.97
C LEU A 354 -5.38 5.14 35.32
N LYS A 355 -4.63 4.04 35.33
CA LYS A 355 -4.09 3.25 36.48
C LYS A 355 -4.78 1.89 36.61
N MET A 356 -4.35 1.01 35.71
CA MET A 356 -4.76 -0.37 35.44
C MET A 356 -5.11 -1.27 36.65
N GLU A 357 -4.53 -1.08 37.84
CA GLU A 357 -4.78 -1.98 38.98
C GLU A 357 -6.12 -1.73 39.69
N ASP A 358 -6.55 -0.48 39.77
CA ASP A 358 -7.77 -0.13 40.50
C ASP A 358 -9.02 -0.40 39.64
N GLY A 359 -8.92 -0.20 38.33
CA GLY A 359 -9.97 -0.59 37.38
C GLY A 359 -10.18 -2.11 37.32
N ILE A 360 -9.12 -2.92 37.32
CA ILE A 360 -9.25 -4.40 37.39
C ILE A 360 -9.90 -4.83 38.71
N LYS A 361 -9.55 -4.20 39.84
CA LYS A 361 -10.16 -4.51 41.14
C LYS A 361 -11.65 -4.14 41.17
N GLU A 362 -12.02 -2.98 40.64
CA GLU A 362 -13.43 -2.57 40.55
C GLU A 362 -14.23 -3.48 39.61
N TRP A 363 -13.62 -3.89 38.51
CA TRP A 363 -14.23 -4.80 37.54
C TRP A 363 -14.42 -6.21 38.08
N LYS A 364 -13.43 -6.78 38.78
CA LYS A 364 -13.57 -8.07 39.46
C LYS A 364 -14.70 -8.04 40.50
N ARG A 365 -14.80 -6.95 41.28
CA ARG A 365 -15.91 -6.75 42.24
C ARG A 365 -17.28 -6.62 41.58
N PHE A 366 -17.33 -6.08 40.36
CA PHE A 366 -18.56 -6.03 39.58
C PHE A 366 -18.95 -7.44 39.10
N MET A 367 -17.99 -8.20 38.56
CA MET A 367 -18.18 -9.58 38.10
C MET A 367 -18.62 -10.55 39.21
N GLU A 368 -18.13 -10.35 40.44
CA GLU A 368 -18.55 -11.10 41.64
C GLU A 368 -20.02 -10.89 42.02
N LYS A 369 -20.67 -9.82 41.52
CA LYS A 369 -22.06 -9.44 41.85
C LYS A 369 -23.06 -9.70 40.73
N THR A 370 -22.61 -10.04 39.52
CA THR A 370 -23.47 -10.35 38.37
C THR A 370 -24.04 -11.77 38.49
N ASP A 371 -25.37 -11.86 38.52
CA ASP A 371 -26.12 -13.11 38.71
C ASP A 371 -26.44 -13.83 37.37
N LYS A 372 -27.01 -15.04 37.46
CA LYS A 372 -27.27 -16.09 36.44
C LYS A 372 -27.89 -15.71 35.08
N GLU A 373 -28.15 -14.44 34.79
CA GLU A 373 -28.74 -13.95 33.52
C GLU A 373 -27.70 -13.41 32.53
N THR A 374 -26.43 -13.33 32.93
CA THR A 374 -25.35 -12.85 32.05
C THR A 374 -24.97 -13.95 31.04
N PRO A 375 -25.01 -13.71 29.72
CA PRO A 375 -24.64 -14.70 28.72
C PRO A 375 -23.23 -15.26 28.95
N GLU A 376 -23.05 -16.58 28.93
CA GLU A 376 -21.76 -17.25 29.21
C GLU A 376 -20.63 -16.74 28.31
N ALA A 377 -20.93 -16.40 27.05
CA ALA A 377 -19.96 -15.83 26.12
C ALA A 377 -19.37 -14.50 26.63
N TRP A 378 -20.18 -13.66 27.28
CA TRP A 378 -19.71 -12.36 27.80
C TRP A 378 -18.86 -12.52 29.05
N MET A 379 -19.23 -13.44 29.94
CA MET A 379 -18.42 -13.78 31.11
C MET A 379 -17.05 -14.29 30.66
N ARG A 380 -17.01 -15.11 29.61
CA ARG A 380 -15.77 -15.60 29.01
C ARG A 380 -14.94 -14.47 28.39
N ASP A 381 -15.52 -13.65 27.52
CA ASP A 381 -14.77 -12.60 26.83
C ASP A 381 -14.23 -11.53 27.81
N ALA A 382 -15.00 -11.20 28.86
CA ALA A 382 -14.54 -10.32 29.94
C ALA A 382 -13.43 -10.95 30.78
N GLN A 383 -13.51 -12.24 31.09
CA GLN A 383 -12.45 -12.98 31.79
C GLN A 383 -11.17 -13.06 30.94
N GLU A 384 -11.29 -13.27 29.62
CA GLU A 384 -10.18 -13.27 28.69
C GLU A 384 -9.50 -11.89 28.62
N ALA A 385 -10.28 -10.81 28.56
CA ALA A 385 -9.75 -9.44 28.58
C ALA A 385 -9.02 -9.12 29.90
N ILE A 386 -9.59 -9.49 31.06
CA ILE A 386 -8.93 -9.34 32.36
C ILE A 386 -7.61 -10.13 32.38
N ALA A 387 -7.63 -11.39 31.94
CA ALA A 387 -6.45 -12.24 31.91
C ALA A 387 -5.35 -11.68 30.97
N ALA A 388 -5.74 -11.05 29.86
CA ALA A 388 -4.82 -10.37 28.96
C ALA A 388 -4.19 -9.13 29.64
N LEU A 389 -4.99 -8.31 30.30
CA LEU A 389 -4.52 -7.12 31.03
C LEU A 389 -3.60 -7.50 32.21
N GLU A 390 -3.92 -8.55 32.96
CA GLU A 390 -3.09 -9.05 34.05
C GLU A 390 -1.71 -9.53 33.59
N LYS A 391 -1.62 -10.07 32.36
CA LYS A 391 -0.34 -10.42 31.73
C LYS A 391 0.41 -9.19 31.22
N ALA A 392 -0.31 -8.18 30.70
CA ALA A 392 0.29 -6.98 30.11
C ALA A 392 0.83 -5.99 31.15
N ILE A 393 0.16 -5.81 32.30
CA ILE A 393 0.51 -4.80 33.31
C ILE A 393 1.95 -4.92 33.83
N PRO A 394 2.46 -6.10 34.22
CA PRO A 394 3.83 -6.24 34.70
C PRO A 394 4.86 -5.86 33.61
N VAL A 395 4.57 -6.23 32.37
CA VAL A 395 5.39 -5.92 31.19
C VAL A 395 5.44 -4.42 30.96
N TYR A 396 4.30 -3.72 30.99
CA TYR A 396 4.29 -2.26 30.87
C TYR A 396 4.99 -1.56 32.03
N ARG A 397 4.82 -2.03 33.28
CA ARG A 397 5.51 -1.46 34.44
C ARG A 397 7.02 -1.54 34.27
N LYS A 398 7.52 -2.74 33.94
CA LYS A 398 8.93 -2.96 33.69
C LYS A 398 9.42 -2.13 32.50
N GLY A 399 8.63 -2.06 31.42
CA GLY A 399 8.90 -1.17 30.29
C GLY A 399 9.04 0.30 30.68
N ARG A 400 8.19 0.83 31.58
CA ARG A 400 8.26 2.21 32.09
C ARG A 400 9.43 2.43 33.06
N GLU A 401 9.81 1.42 33.84
CA GLU A 401 11.01 1.48 34.68
C GLU A 401 12.28 1.52 33.81
N LEU A 402 12.31 0.70 32.76
CA LEU A 402 13.39 0.69 31.77
C LEU A 402 13.45 2.00 30.98
N GLU A 403 12.30 2.59 30.63
CA GLU A 403 12.21 3.93 30.03
C GLU A 403 12.85 5.00 30.92
N LYS A 404 12.53 5.01 32.23
CA LYS A 404 13.13 5.94 33.20
C LYS A 404 14.63 5.72 33.38
N ALA A 405 15.12 4.52 33.09
CA ALA A 405 16.54 4.18 33.10
C ALA A 405 17.23 4.41 31.74
N ASP A 406 16.54 4.99 30.74
CA ASP A 406 16.98 5.16 29.35
C ASP A 406 17.38 3.82 28.66
N LYS A 407 16.86 2.69 29.13
CA LYS A 407 17.10 1.33 28.61
C LYS A 407 16.04 0.92 27.58
N PHE A 408 15.95 1.66 26.48
CA PHE A 408 14.87 1.49 25.48
C PHE A 408 14.90 0.16 24.73
N GLN A 409 16.09 -0.43 24.53
CA GLN A 409 16.22 -1.73 23.86
C GLN A 409 15.66 -2.87 24.73
N GLU A 410 16.04 -2.90 26.01
CA GLU A 410 15.47 -3.83 26.99
C GLU A 410 13.95 -3.63 27.15
N ALA A 411 13.47 -2.38 27.09
CA ALA A 411 12.04 -2.09 27.14
C ALA A 411 11.30 -2.66 25.92
N LEU A 412 11.88 -2.56 24.73
CA LEU A 412 11.29 -3.09 23.50
C LEU A 412 11.23 -4.61 23.51
N GLU A 413 12.28 -5.27 23.99
CA GLU A 413 12.33 -6.73 24.17
C GLU A 413 11.24 -7.20 25.15
N GLU A 414 11.08 -6.52 26.28
CA GLU A 414 10.03 -6.84 27.24
C GLU A 414 8.62 -6.66 26.64
N LEU A 415 8.40 -5.57 25.89
CA LEU A 415 7.12 -5.28 25.23
C LEU A 415 6.78 -6.29 24.13
N SER A 416 7.77 -6.88 23.46
CA SER A 416 7.57 -7.84 22.37
C SER A 416 6.91 -9.16 22.79
N VAL A 417 6.87 -9.43 24.10
CA VAL A 417 6.31 -10.67 24.67
C VAL A 417 4.78 -10.62 24.79
N VAL A 418 4.18 -9.43 24.70
CA VAL A 418 2.73 -9.21 24.85
C VAL A 418 2.12 -8.84 23.51
N TYR A 419 1.37 -9.75 22.91
CA TYR A 419 0.46 -9.44 21.80
C TYR A 419 -0.80 -8.79 22.38
N ALA A 420 -0.80 -7.47 22.47
CA ALA A 420 -2.02 -6.69 22.63
C ALA A 420 -2.20 -5.84 21.38
N ASP A 421 -3.23 -6.12 20.59
CA ASP A 421 -3.66 -5.33 19.43
C ASP A 421 -4.25 -3.99 19.91
N SER A 422 -3.41 -3.16 20.52
CA SER A 422 -3.77 -1.89 21.11
C SER A 422 -2.93 -0.79 20.49
N SER A 423 -3.58 0.28 20.03
CA SER A 423 -2.91 1.48 19.49
C SER A 423 -1.89 2.05 20.49
N ASN A 424 -2.18 1.98 21.79
CA ASN A 424 -1.28 2.45 22.85
C ASN A 424 -0.01 1.62 22.95
N HIS A 425 -0.12 0.30 22.77
CA HIS A 425 1.05 -0.59 22.73
C HIS A 425 1.99 -0.22 21.58
N LEU A 426 1.41 -0.10 20.38
CA LEU A 426 2.12 0.25 19.15
C LEU A 426 2.79 1.62 19.25
N PHE A 427 2.09 2.60 19.83
CA PHE A 427 2.67 3.92 20.07
C PHE A 427 3.83 3.89 21.06
N TYR A 428 3.75 3.06 22.11
CA TYR A 428 4.83 2.96 23.08
C TYR A 428 6.07 2.27 22.51
N GLN A 429 5.89 1.18 21.76
CA GLN A 429 6.99 0.55 21.02
C GLN A 429 7.60 1.51 19.99
N GLY A 430 6.77 2.24 19.24
CA GLY A 430 7.22 3.29 18.32
C GLY A 430 8.03 4.37 19.02
N TYR A 431 7.63 4.77 20.23
CA TYR A 431 8.38 5.71 21.05
C TYR A 431 9.75 5.16 21.48
N CYS A 432 9.82 3.90 21.94
CA CYS A 432 11.10 3.25 22.25
C CYS A 432 12.03 3.21 21.03
N LEU A 433 11.51 2.84 19.85
CA LEU A 433 12.28 2.83 18.60
C LEU A 433 12.75 4.23 18.20
N LYS A 434 11.91 5.25 18.37
CA LYS A 434 12.30 6.66 18.16
C LYS A 434 13.48 7.04 19.05
N ARG A 435 13.45 6.67 20.33
CA ARG A 435 14.55 6.94 21.28
C ARG A 435 15.84 6.18 20.92
N LEU A 436 15.71 5.04 20.27
CA LEU A 436 16.82 4.27 19.69
C LEU A 436 17.26 4.77 18.30
N LYS A 437 16.68 5.87 17.78
CA LYS A 437 16.91 6.43 16.44
C LYS A 437 16.59 5.46 15.29
N ARG A 438 15.76 4.44 15.54
CA ARG A 438 15.24 3.51 14.54
C ARG A 438 13.98 4.11 13.90
N TYR A 439 14.15 5.26 13.24
CA TYR A 439 13.03 6.11 12.82
C TYR A 439 12.07 5.45 11.82
N PRO A 440 12.51 4.69 10.79
CA PRO A 440 11.59 4.02 9.86
C PRO A 440 10.69 3.00 10.57
N GLU A 441 11.27 2.20 11.47
CA GLU A 441 10.53 1.20 12.24
C GLU A 441 9.57 1.87 13.23
N ALA A 442 9.98 2.97 13.85
CA ALA A 442 9.10 3.79 14.69
C ALA A 442 7.90 4.32 13.89
N VAL A 443 8.12 4.85 12.68
CA VAL A 443 7.06 5.34 11.79
C VAL A 443 6.09 4.23 11.40
N HIS A 444 6.59 3.03 11.12
CA HIS A 444 5.74 1.87 10.86
C HIS A 444 4.80 1.60 12.04
N LEU A 445 5.32 1.50 13.26
CA LEU A 445 4.48 1.25 14.45
C LEU A 445 3.51 2.40 14.75
N PHE A 446 3.94 3.65 14.63
CA PHE A 446 3.04 4.80 14.77
C PHE A 446 1.93 4.78 13.71
N SER A 447 2.25 4.46 12.45
CA SER A 447 1.26 4.42 11.36
C SER A 447 0.27 3.27 11.56
N THR A 448 0.75 2.11 12.01
CA THR A 448 -0.11 0.98 12.37
C THR A 448 -1.02 1.35 13.53
N GLY A 449 -0.51 1.98 14.59
CA GLY A 449 -1.33 2.49 15.70
C GLY A 449 -2.37 3.52 15.26
N LEU A 450 -1.99 4.44 14.37
CA LEU A 450 -2.88 5.44 13.80
C LEU A 450 -3.95 4.83 12.89
N SER A 451 -3.74 3.63 12.34
CA SER A 451 -4.78 2.93 11.56
C SER A 451 -5.99 2.55 12.42
N TYR A 452 -5.75 2.24 13.69
CA TYR A 452 -6.78 2.01 14.71
C TYR A 452 -7.34 3.33 15.25
N TRP A 453 -6.47 4.32 15.51
CA TRP A 453 -6.86 5.61 16.08
C TRP A 453 -6.31 6.81 15.31
N GLN A 454 -7.03 7.21 14.25
CA GLN A 454 -6.60 8.26 13.32
C GLN A 454 -6.68 9.68 13.86
N THR A 455 -7.36 9.89 14.99
CA THR A 455 -7.53 11.20 15.64
C THR A 455 -6.52 11.45 16.75
N GLU A 456 -5.64 10.50 17.07
CA GLU A 456 -4.60 10.67 18.10
C GLU A 456 -3.50 11.65 17.66
N PRO A 457 -3.45 12.88 18.22
CA PRO A 457 -2.53 13.89 17.71
C PRO A 457 -1.07 13.55 18.00
N ILE A 458 -0.74 12.96 19.15
CA ILE A 458 0.66 12.69 19.52
C ILE A 458 1.29 11.69 18.56
N GLY A 459 0.52 10.71 18.07
CA GLY A 459 0.95 9.79 17.02
C GLY A 459 1.40 10.54 15.75
N TRP A 460 0.59 11.48 15.26
CA TRP A 460 0.94 12.32 14.10
C TRP A 460 2.16 13.21 14.35
N SER A 461 2.30 13.78 15.55
CA SER A 461 3.51 14.56 15.91
C SER A 461 4.77 13.69 15.92
N ASN A 462 4.69 12.44 16.37
CA ASN A 462 5.81 11.51 16.37
C ASN A 462 6.18 11.04 14.96
N VAL A 463 5.19 10.78 14.09
CA VAL A 463 5.44 10.50 12.66
C VAL A 463 6.13 11.69 12.00
N ALA A 464 5.64 12.91 12.22
CA ALA A 464 6.27 14.12 11.70
C ALA A 464 7.72 14.27 12.16
N GLU A 465 8.00 13.89 13.41
CA GLU A 465 9.34 13.93 13.98
C GLU A 465 10.30 12.93 13.36
N CYS A 466 9.89 11.66 13.29
CA CYS A 466 10.73 10.60 12.73
C CYS A 466 10.94 10.80 11.22
N CYS A 467 9.90 11.14 10.47
CA CYS A 467 9.98 11.28 9.02
C CYS A 467 10.88 12.44 8.58
N GLU A 468 11.12 13.46 9.41
CA GLU A 468 12.02 14.55 9.02
C GLU A 468 13.45 14.07 8.71
N TYR A 469 13.84 12.92 9.26
CA TYR A 469 15.15 12.32 9.01
C TYR A 469 15.27 11.64 7.64
N PHE A 470 14.18 11.20 7.01
CA PHE A 470 14.28 10.36 5.79
C PHE A 470 13.16 10.52 4.76
N ASN A 471 12.10 11.26 5.08
CA ASN A 471 10.94 11.46 4.21
C ASN A 471 10.28 12.81 4.54
N LEU A 472 10.79 13.89 3.94
CA LEU A 472 10.33 15.25 4.21
C LEU A 472 8.86 15.46 3.82
N ALA A 473 8.38 14.80 2.77
CA ALA A 473 6.98 14.89 2.35
C ALA A 473 6.02 14.34 3.41
N MET A 474 6.30 13.14 3.93
CA MET A 474 5.52 12.52 5.00
C MET A 474 5.63 13.32 6.31
N ALA A 475 6.81 13.87 6.61
CA ALA A 475 7.01 14.74 7.77
C ALA A 475 6.08 15.97 7.73
N ARG A 476 6.00 16.63 6.57
CA ARG A 476 5.08 17.76 6.34
C ARG A 476 3.62 17.33 6.50
N ALA A 477 3.22 16.23 5.86
CA ALA A 477 1.83 15.75 5.89
C ALA A 477 1.38 15.44 7.33
N ALA A 478 2.23 14.75 8.10
CA ALA A 478 1.96 14.42 9.48
C ALA A 478 1.90 15.67 10.39
N ALA A 479 2.79 16.66 10.18
CA ALA A 479 2.76 17.92 10.92
C ALA A 479 1.47 18.72 10.63
N VAL A 480 1.04 18.80 9.37
CA VAL A 480 -0.25 19.43 8.99
C VAL A 480 -1.41 18.74 9.67
N ARG A 481 -1.40 17.40 9.70
CA ARG A 481 -2.45 16.61 10.35
C ARG A 481 -2.52 16.86 11.85
N PHE A 482 -1.37 16.88 12.53
CA PHE A 482 -1.27 17.24 13.95
C PHE A 482 -1.88 18.62 14.23
N LEU A 483 -1.48 19.63 13.47
CA LEU A 483 -1.94 21.01 13.66
C LEU A 483 -3.45 21.14 13.44
N LYS A 484 -4.01 20.39 12.50
CA LYS A 484 -5.46 20.36 12.27
C LYS A 484 -6.22 19.75 13.45
N LEU A 485 -5.69 18.67 14.04
CA LEU A 485 -6.32 17.99 15.18
C LEU A 485 -6.20 18.78 16.49
N THR A 486 -5.23 19.68 16.60
CA THR A 486 -4.91 20.42 17.83
C THR A 486 -5.24 21.91 17.74
N ALA A 487 -5.99 22.33 16.72
CA ALA A 487 -6.35 23.72 16.53
C ALA A 487 -7.12 24.26 17.75
N GLY A 488 -6.54 25.24 18.46
CA GLY A 488 -7.13 25.83 19.66
C GLY A 488 -6.88 25.06 20.96
N ASP A 489 -6.09 23.99 20.96
CA ASP A 489 -5.74 23.25 22.17
C ASP A 489 -4.60 23.94 22.95
N GLU A 490 -4.97 24.74 23.95
CA GLU A 490 -4.00 25.45 24.81
C GLU A 490 -3.08 24.51 25.58
N LYS A 491 -3.52 23.28 25.92
CA LYS A 491 -2.69 22.32 26.66
C LYS A 491 -1.54 21.79 25.81
N LYS A 492 -1.66 21.82 24.48
CA LYS A 492 -0.66 21.32 23.53
C LYS A 492 0.13 22.44 22.83
N LYS A 493 0.01 23.69 23.28
CA LYS A 493 0.65 24.86 22.65
C LYS A 493 2.12 24.66 22.27
N ASN A 494 2.95 24.11 23.17
CA ASN A 494 4.36 23.84 22.87
C ASN A 494 4.55 22.88 21.67
N LEU A 495 3.77 21.80 21.61
CA LEU A 495 3.81 20.86 20.50
C LEU A 495 3.25 21.47 19.21
N ILE A 496 2.24 22.35 19.31
CA ILE A 496 1.71 23.14 18.19
C ILE A 496 2.80 24.02 17.61
N ASP A 497 3.46 24.83 18.43
CA ASP A 497 4.53 25.74 17.99
C ASP A 497 5.66 24.96 17.31
N LYS A 498 6.10 23.84 17.91
CA LYS A 498 7.12 22.94 17.32
C LYS A 498 6.71 22.37 15.97
N ASN A 499 5.45 21.92 15.83
CA ASN A 499 4.97 21.36 14.56
C ASN A 499 4.72 22.44 13.52
N GLN A 500 4.38 23.68 13.90
CA GLN A 500 4.32 24.82 13.00
C GLN A 500 5.70 25.17 12.45
N GLU A 501 6.70 25.27 13.33
CA GLU A 501 8.09 25.51 12.94
C GLU A 501 8.62 24.40 12.02
N ARG A 502 8.42 23.13 12.43
CA ARG A 502 8.77 21.95 11.62
C ARG A 502 8.14 22.03 10.24
N LYS A 503 6.83 22.25 10.16
CA LYS A 503 6.11 22.36 8.89
C LYS A 503 6.71 23.45 8.00
N ALA A 504 6.92 24.65 8.54
CA ALA A 504 7.46 25.77 7.77
C ALA A 504 8.88 25.48 7.24
N ARG A 505 9.73 24.90 8.08
CA ARG A 505 11.10 24.50 7.75
C ARG A 505 11.14 23.43 6.66
N VAL A 506 10.34 22.37 6.82
CA VAL A 506 10.23 21.27 5.86
C VAL A 506 9.66 21.76 4.52
N GLU A 507 8.65 22.62 4.52
CA GLU A 507 8.10 23.23 3.29
C GLU A 507 9.14 24.06 2.54
N ALA A 508 9.94 24.85 3.26
CA ALA A 508 11.03 25.60 2.64
C ALA A 508 12.12 24.69 2.06
N ALA A 509 12.48 23.61 2.78
CA ALA A 509 13.46 22.64 2.31
C ALA A 509 12.98 21.90 1.04
N LEU A 510 11.72 21.43 1.03
CA LEU A 510 11.12 20.76 -0.14
C LEU A 510 11.07 21.69 -1.36
N ALA A 511 10.70 22.96 -1.18
CA ALA A 511 10.68 23.93 -2.28
C ALA A 511 12.07 24.14 -2.90
N ARG A 512 13.12 24.22 -2.06
CA ARG A 512 14.51 24.34 -2.51
C ARG A 512 15.01 23.07 -3.18
N ARG A 513 14.69 21.90 -2.62
CA ARG A 513 15.01 20.59 -3.22
C ARG A 513 14.43 20.47 -4.64
N LEU A 514 13.18 20.87 -4.84
CA LEU A 514 12.54 20.87 -6.17
C LEU A 514 13.22 21.82 -7.16
N LEU A 515 13.67 22.99 -6.70
CA LEU A 515 14.44 23.92 -7.54
C LEU A 515 15.80 23.32 -7.93
N ALA A 516 16.49 22.71 -6.97
CA ALA A 516 17.76 22.04 -7.18
C ALA A 516 17.64 20.90 -8.22
N ALA A 517 16.62 20.06 -8.11
CA ALA A 517 16.34 18.98 -9.06
C ALA A 517 16.12 19.50 -10.50
N ARG A 518 15.45 20.64 -10.66
CA ARG A 518 15.27 21.30 -11.98
C ARG A 518 16.57 21.89 -12.54
N LEU A 519 17.50 22.31 -11.68
CA LEU A 519 18.81 22.78 -12.09
C LEU A 519 19.71 21.59 -12.49
N GLU A 520 19.63 20.50 -11.74
CA GLU A 520 20.30 19.23 -12.02
C GLU A 520 19.87 18.69 -13.40
N SER A 521 18.56 18.67 -13.70
CA SER A 521 18.04 18.24 -15.01
C SER A 521 18.49 19.12 -16.18
N LYS A 522 18.94 20.36 -15.91
CA LYS A 522 19.51 21.29 -16.91
C LYS A 522 21.04 21.22 -16.99
N GLY A 523 21.67 20.33 -16.22
CA GLY A 523 23.13 20.22 -16.13
C GLY A 523 23.80 21.34 -15.33
N LEU A 524 23.03 22.19 -14.63
CA LEU A 524 23.56 23.30 -13.82
C LEU A 524 23.97 22.81 -12.42
N LEU A 525 24.87 21.84 -12.39
CA LEU A 525 25.19 21.04 -11.19
C LEU A 525 25.70 21.88 -10.00
N SER A 526 26.50 22.92 -10.24
CA SER A 526 27.00 23.78 -9.15
C SER A 526 25.89 24.62 -8.50
N GLN A 527 24.90 25.06 -9.28
CA GLN A 527 23.75 25.79 -8.75
C GLN A 527 22.81 24.84 -8.02
N ALA A 528 22.57 23.65 -8.59
CA ALA A 528 21.81 22.59 -7.95
C ALA A 528 22.40 22.23 -6.58
N LEU A 529 23.73 22.06 -6.50
CA LEU A 529 24.41 21.77 -5.24
C LEU A 529 24.18 22.88 -4.20
N SER A 530 24.28 24.15 -4.60
CA SER A 530 24.04 25.29 -3.69
C SER A 530 22.60 25.29 -3.15
N ASP A 531 21.61 24.94 -3.98
CA ASP A 531 20.22 24.87 -3.54
C ASP A 531 19.95 23.66 -2.64
N TYR A 532 20.57 22.51 -2.90
CA TYR A 532 20.52 21.36 -2.00
C TYR A 532 21.20 21.66 -0.65
N GLU A 533 22.33 22.35 -0.64
CA GLU A 533 22.97 22.83 0.61
C GLU A 533 22.07 23.78 1.38
N ALA A 534 21.39 24.69 0.69
CA ALA A 534 20.43 25.60 1.28
C ALA A 534 19.17 24.87 1.80
N ALA A 535 18.75 23.76 1.18
CA ALA A 535 17.69 22.89 1.68
C ALA A 535 18.15 22.14 2.95
N SER A 536 19.35 21.55 2.94
CA SER A 536 19.95 20.87 4.09
C SER A 536 20.17 21.81 5.28
N ALA A 537 20.50 23.09 5.05
CA ALA A 537 20.60 24.06 6.14
C ALA A 537 19.28 24.20 6.93
N GLY A 538 18.13 24.02 6.27
CA GLY A 538 16.82 23.98 6.91
C GLY A 538 16.58 22.66 7.64
N CYS A 539 16.85 21.52 7.00
CA CYS A 539 16.65 20.19 7.57
C CYS A 539 17.99 19.42 7.63
N PRO A 540 18.88 19.73 8.58
CA PRO A 540 20.28 19.27 8.55
C PRO A 540 20.45 17.77 8.77
N ASN A 541 19.47 17.11 9.38
CA ASN A 541 19.52 15.67 9.64
C ASN A 541 18.71 14.86 8.62
N SER A 542 18.24 15.47 7.53
CA SER A 542 17.51 14.77 6.48
C SER A 542 18.48 14.00 5.60
N THR A 543 18.48 12.67 5.71
CA THR A 543 19.32 11.79 4.89
C THR A 543 18.93 11.84 3.42
N GLU A 544 17.64 12.03 3.11
CA GLU A 544 17.14 12.31 1.76
C GLU A 544 17.89 13.48 1.09
N LEU A 545 18.02 14.62 1.78
CA LEU A 545 18.77 15.77 1.27
C LEU A 545 20.29 15.52 1.25
N MET A 546 20.82 14.74 2.18
CA MET A 546 22.23 14.33 2.17
C MET A 546 22.55 13.49 0.94
N PHE A 547 21.71 12.52 0.59
CA PHE A 547 21.88 11.69 -0.60
C PHE A 547 21.76 12.50 -1.90
N ASP A 548 20.83 13.46 -1.97
CA ASP A 548 20.74 14.38 -3.11
C ASP A 548 22.04 15.18 -3.30
N ARG A 549 22.61 15.71 -2.20
CA ARG A 549 23.90 16.42 -2.24
C ARG A 549 25.04 15.50 -2.67
N ALA A 550 25.12 14.30 -2.09
CA ALA A 550 26.15 13.33 -2.43
C ALA A 550 26.09 12.95 -3.92
N ARG A 551 24.89 12.73 -4.47
CA ARG A 551 24.68 12.45 -5.90
C ARG A 551 25.21 13.57 -6.79
N VAL A 552 24.88 14.83 -6.50
CA VAL A 552 25.38 15.97 -7.29
C VAL A 552 26.89 16.15 -7.14
N LEU A 553 27.45 15.91 -5.96
CA LEU A 553 28.89 15.95 -5.74
C LEU A 553 29.62 14.88 -6.56
N VAL A 554 29.07 13.68 -6.67
CA VAL A 554 29.60 12.63 -7.57
C VAL A 554 29.57 13.11 -9.02
N ALA A 555 28.46 13.71 -9.47
CA ALA A 555 28.35 14.25 -10.83
C ALA A 555 29.37 15.39 -11.11
N LEU A 556 29.77 16.12 -10.06
CA LEU A 556 30.84 17.14 -10.10
C LEU A 556 32.26 16.58 -9.92
N ASN A 557 32.44 15.26 -9.87
CA ASN A 557 33.70 14.56 -9.58
C ASN A 557 34.31 14.89 -8.19
N ARG A 558 33.49 15.34 -7.23
CA ARG A 558 33.88 15.64 -5.84
C ARG A 558 33.66 14.43 -4.93
N HIS A 559 34.22 13.27 -5.31
CA HIS A 559 33.93 11.98 -4.68
C HIS A 559 34.26 11.91 -3.18
N LYS A 560 35.33 12.58 -2.73
CA LYS A 560 35.70 12.60 -1.29
C LYS A 560 34.62 13.24 -0.42
N GLU A 561 34.03 14.33 -0.91
CA GLU A 561 33.00 15.06 -0.19
C GLU A 561 31.68 14.29 -0.20
N ALA A 562 31.34 13.65 -1.33
CA ALA A 562 30.19 12.76 -1.41
C ALA A 562 30.30 11.58 -0.43
N SER A 563 31.47 10.95 -0.32
CA SER A 563 31.71 9.86 0.64
C SER A 563 31.46 10.29 2.08
N LEU A 564 31.98 11.47 2.46
CA LEU A 564 31.83 11.99 3.82
C LEU A 564 30.36 12.26 4.16
N ILE A 565 29.58 12.82 3.22
CA ILE A 565 28.14 13.03 3.41
C ILE A 565 27.38 11.70 3.52
N ASN A 566 27.76 10.68 2.74
CA ASN A 566 27.14 9.36 2.84
C ASN A 566 27.44 8.68 4.17
N GLU A 567 28.66 8.82 4.69
CA GLU A 567 29.05 8.34 6.03
C GLU A 567 28.24 9.06 7.13
N GLU A 568 28.03 10.37 7.01
CA GLU A 568 27.16 11.14 7.91
C GLU A 568 25.70 10.65 7.86
N ALA A 569 25.17 10.40 6.65
CA ALA A 569 23.80 9.89 6.47
C ALA A 569 23.62 8.50 7.06
N GLU A 570 24.58 7.59 6.87
CA GLU A 570 24.57 6.23 7.42
C GLU A 570 24.71 6.24 8.95
N ALA A 571 25.46 7.19 9.52
CA ALA A 571 25.54 7.38 10.97
C ALA A 571 24.22 7.88 11.59
N LEU A 572 23.44 8.68 10.85
CA LEU A 572 22.11 9.15 11.28
C LEU A 572 21.04 8.06 11.17
N LEU A 573 21.11 7.24 10.12
CA LEU A 573 20.17 6.16 9.84
C LEU A 573 20.90 4.88 9.38
N PRO A 574 21.39 4.07 10.34
CA PRO A 574 22.06 2.81 10.03
C PRO A 574 21.12 1.86 9.29
N GLY A 575 21.53 1.35 8.13
CA GLY A 575 20.75 0.39 7.34
C GLY A 575 19.70 1.00 6.40
N CYS A 576 19.62 2.32 6.28
CA CYS A 576 18.82 2.95 5.23
C CYS A 576 19.46 2.67 3.85
N MET A 577 18.81 1.83 3.04
CA MET A 577 19.30 1.41 1.71
C MET A 577 19.02 2.43 0.60
N ILE A 578 18.43 3.59 0.91
CA ILE A 578 18.17 4.65 -0.07
C ILE A 578 19.53 5.20 -0.54
N GLY A 579 19.98 4.77 -1.72
CA GLY A 579 21.16 5.33 -2.40
C GLY A 579 22.49 4.58 -2.26
N LYS A 580 22.51 3.31 -1.83
CA LYS A 580 23.71 2.44 -2.01
C LYS A 580 23.84 1.91 -3.43
#